data_AF-A0A3D0SYD1-F1
#
_entry.id   AF-A0A3D0SYD1-F1
#
_cell.length_a   1.000
_cell.length_b   1.000
_cell.length_c   1.000
_cell.angle_alpha   90.00
_cell.angle_beta   90.00
_cell.angle_gamma   90.00
#
_symmetry.space_group_name_H-M   'P 1'
#
loop_
_entity.id
_entity.type
_entity.pdbx_description
1 polymer ?
#
loop_
_entity_poly.entity_id
_entity_poly.type
_entity_poly.pdbx_seq_one_letter_code
_entity_poly.pdbx_strand_id
1 'polypeptide(L)'
;MTLTPDTLMAFVVATLIISLSPGPSNLYIMACTLGSGRTGGTAAALGMAVGSSSYAIATAFGLAAVIAYVPVVFTVIKVLG
;
A
#
# COMPACT_ATOMS: atom_id res chain seq x y z
N MET A 1 9.94 -2.53 27.38
CA MET A 1 8.99 -1.87 26.47
C MET A 1 7.59 -2.31 26.88
N THR A 2 7.08 -1.73 27.98
CA THR A 2 5.79 -2.11 28.58
C THR A 2 4.73 -1.15 28.04
N LEU A 3 3.69 -1.66 27.38
CA LEU A 3 2.53 -0.86 27.00
C LEU A 3 1.84 -0.40 28.30
N THR A 4 1.97 0.88 28.64
CA THR A 4 1.20 1.49 29.72
C THR A 4 -0.25 1.68 29.26
N PRO A 5 -1.24 1.67 30.16
CA PRO A 5 -2.65 1.88 29.80
C PRO A 5 -2.87 3.16 28.97
N ASP A 6 -2.11 4.22 29.26
CA ASP A 6 -2.12 5.47 28.50
C ASP A 6 -1.62 5.31 27.06
N THR A 7 -0.55 4.55 26.83
CA THR A 7 -0.07 4.28 25.47
C THR A 7 -1.03 3.37 24.71
N LEU A 8 -1.72 2.46 25.38
CA LEU A 8 -2.75 1.62 24.77
C LEU A 8 -3.96 2.46 24.34
N MET A 9 -4.43 3.39 25.20
CA MET A 9 -5.50 4.31 24.84
C MET A 9 -5.11 5.24 23.69
N ALA A 10 -3.91 5.84 23.74
CA ALA A 10 -3.40 6.67 22.65
C ALA A 10 -3.27 5.89 21.33
N PHE A 11 -2.80 4.64 21.39
CA PHE A 11 -2.73 3.75 20.23
C PHE A 11 -4.09 3.43 19.65
N VAL A 12 -5.10 3.12 20.48
CA VAL A 12 -6.47 2.84 20.03
C VAL A 12 -7.06 4.06 19.33
N VAL A 13 -6.92 5.26 19.92
CA VAL A 13 -7.42 6.51 19.32
C VAL A 13 -6.71 6.80 17.99
N ALA A 14 -5.39 6.72 17.96
CA ALA A 14 -4.61 6.96 16.74
C ALA A 14 -4.97 5.93 15.65
N THR A 15 -5.07 4.66 16.00
CA THR A 15 -5.45 3.59 15.08
C THR A 15 -6.87 3.78 14.57
N LEU A 16 -7.82 4.21 15.42
CA LEU A 16 -9.18 4.52 14.99
C LEU A 16 -9.21 5.66 13.98
N ILE A 17 -8.46 6.74 14.21
CA ILE A 17 -8.36 7.87 13.28
C ILE A 17 -7.78 7.42 11.93
N ILE A 18 -6.72 6.61 11.96
CA ILE A 18 -6.07 6.05 10.76
C ILE A 18 -7.01 5.07 10.05
N SER A 19 -7.73 4.24 10.80
CA SER A 19 -8.69 3.27 10.27
C SER A 19 -9.95 3.92 9.72
N LEU A 20 -10.31 5.12 10.21
CA LEU A 20 -11.38 5.98 9.66
C LEU A 20 -10.99 6.65 8.34
N SER A 21 -9.70 6.68 8.02
CA SER A 21 -9.20 6.98 6.68
C SER A 21 -8.79 5.68 5.98
N PRO A 22 -9.69 4.68 5.83
CA PRO A 22 -9.35 3.52 5.04
C PRO A 22 -9.11 4.05 3.62
N GLY A 23 -7.91 3.83 3.11
CA GLY A 23 -7.57 4.26 1.76
C GLY A 23 -8.51 3.63 0.72
N PRO A 24 -8.50 4.12 -0.53
CA PRO A 24 -9.37 3.61 -1.61
C PRO A 24 -9.28 2.08 -1.78
N SER A 25 -8.10 1.51 -1.55
CA SER A 25 -7.84 0.06 -1.55
C SER A 25 -8.66 -0.69 -0.50
N ASN A 26 -8.62 -0.26 0.78
CA ASN A 26 -9.38 -0.92 1.84
C ASN A 26 -10.88 -0.76 1.66
N LEU A 27 -11.34 0.41 1.20
CA LEU A 27 -12.75 0.63 0.87
C LEU A 27 -13.23 -0.31 -0.24
N TYR A 28 -12.41 -0.53 -1.27
CA TYR A 28 -12.73 -1.46 -2.35
C TYR A 28 -12.85 -2.90 -1.86
N ILE A 29 -11.91 -3.39 -1.03
CA ILE A 29 -11.99 -4.73 -0.44
C ILE A 29 -13.24 -4.84 0.44
N MET A 30 -13.54 -3.84 1.26
CA MET A 30 -14.74 -3.84 2.10
C MET A 30 -16.02 -3.86 1.26
N ALA A 31 -16.09 -3.07 0.19
CA ALA A 31 -17.23 -3.07 -0.74
C ALA A 31 -17.43 -4.44 -1.41
N CYS A 32 -16.35 -5.06 -1.91
CA CYS A 32 -16.41 -6.41 -2.47
C CYS A 32 -16.76 -7.47 -1.42
N THR A 33 -16.30 -7.31 -0.18
CA THR A 33 -16.62 -8.24 0.93
C THR A 33 -18.09 -8.13 1.34
N LEU A 34 -18.62 -6.91 1.39
CA LEU A 34 -20.02 -6.64 1.72
C LEU A 34 -20.97 -7.04 0.59
N GLY A 35 -20.58 -6.84 -0.67
CA GLY A 35 -21.41 -7.15 -1.83
C GLY A 35 -21.37 -8.61 -2.28
N SER A 36 -20.20 -9.26 -2.24
CA SER A 36 -19.98 -10.62 -2.76
C SER A 36 -19.55 -11.61 -1.67
N GLY A 37 -19.68 -11.23 -0.40
CA GLY A 37 -19.29 -12.05 0.74
C GLY A 37 -17.77 -12.20 0.90
N ARG A 38 -17.37 -13.09 1.81
CA ARG A 38 -15.95 -13.29 2.16
C ARG A 38 -15.10 -13.72 0.97
N THR A 39 -15.65 -14.51 0.05
CA THR A 39 -14.95 -14.97 -1.16
C THR A 39 -14.66 -13.83 -2.14
N GLY A 40 -15.63 -12.91 -2.34
CA GLY A 40 -15.44 -11.71 -3.17
C GLY A 40 -14.42 -10.74 -2.57
N GLY A 41 -14.43 -10.59 -1.25
CA GLY A 41 -13.41 -9.83 -0.52
C GLY A 41 -11.99 -10.40 -0.70
N THR A 42 -11.83 -11.72 -0.54
CA THR A 42 -10.52 -12.37 -0.72
C THR A 42 -10.04 -12.30 -2.17
N ALA A 43 -10.95 -12.42 -3.14
CA ALA A 43 -10.61 -12.28 -4.56
C ALA A 43 -10.16 -10.86 -4.90
N ALA A 44 -10.83 -9.83 -4.37
CA ALA A 44 -10.43 -8.43 -4.53
C ALA A 44 -9.06 -8.14 -3.92
N ALA A 45 -8.79 -8.66 -2.72
CA ALA A 45 -7.49 -8.52 -2.07
C ALA A 45 -6.36 -9.21 -2.86
N LEU A 46 -6.58 -10.44 -3.33
CA LEU A 46 -5.62 -11.17 -4.16
C LEU A 46 -5.39 -10.45 -5.50
N GLY A 47 -6.44 -9.97 -6.15
CA GLY A 47 -6.35 -9.20 -7.39
C GLY A 47 -5.52 -7.94 -7.22
N MET A 48 -5.73 -7.18 -6.14
CA MET A 48 -4.90 -6.00 -5.85
C MET A 48 -3.46 -6.36 -5.53
N ALA A 49 -3.20 -7.41 -4.76
CA ALA A 49 -1.84 -7.84 -4.44
C ALA A 49 -1.06 -8.28 -5.69
N VAL A 50 -1.70 -9.03 -6.58
CA VAL A 50 -1.11 -9.45 -7.86
C VAL A 50 -0.88 -8.25 -8.77
N GLY A 51 -1.87 -7.35 -8.89
CA GLY A 51 -1.78 -6.14 -9.70
C GLY A 51 -0.69 -5.17 -9.22
N SER A 52 -0.58 -4.96 -7.90
CA SER A 52 0.47 -4.10 -7.34
C SER A 52 1.86 -4.70 -7.52
N SER A 53 1.98 -6.02 -7.37
CA SER A 53 3.26 -6.72 -7.54
C SER A 53 3.71 -6.70 -9.00
N SER A 54 2.81 -6.98 -9.94
CA SER A 54 3.13 -6.94 -11.37
C SER A 54 3.47 -5.53 -11.84
N TYR A 55 2.75 -4.51 -11.37
CA TYR A 55 3.06 -3.11 -11.62
C TYR A 55 4.43 -2.71 -11.03
N ALA A 56 4.73 -3.12 -9.79
CA ALA A 56 6.02 -2.85 -9.16
C ALA A 56 7.18 -3.51 -9.94
N ILE A 57 7.00 -4.75 -10.37
CA ILE A 57 7.99 -5.46 -11.20
C ILE A 57 8.17 -4.74 -12.54
N ALA A 58 7.09 -4.42 -13.24
CA ALA A 58 7.13 -3.69 -14.50
C ALA A 58 7.81 -2.32 -14.35
N THR A 59 7.52 -1.62 -13.25
CA THR A 59 8.16 -0.35 -12.91
C THR A 59 9.64 -0.55 -12.61
N ALA A 60 10.04 -1.58 -11.86
CA ALA A 60 11.45 -1.84 -11.56
C ALA A 60 12.25 -2.12 -12.84
N PHE A 61 11.74 -2.97 -13.72
CA PHE A 61 12.38 -3.27 -15.01
C PHE A 61 12.36 -2.06 -15.96
N GLY A 62 11.23 -1.36 -16.08
CA GLY A 62 11.10 -0.19 -16.94
C GLY A 62 11.93 0.99 -16.46
N LEU A 63 11.95 1.26 -15.15
CA LEU A 63 12.75 2.31 -14.55
C LEU A 63 14.25 2.02 -14.68
N ALA A 64 14.68 0.76 -14.54
CA ALA A 64 16.06 0.36 -14.79
C ALA A 64 16.49 0.68 -16.25
N ALA A 65 15.62 0.45 -17.23
CA ALA A 65 15.87 0.81 -18.62
C ALA A 65 15.96 2.33 -18.82
N VAL A 66 15.08 3.12 -18.18
CA VAL A 66 15.10 4.59 -18.24
C VAL A 66 16.37 5.16 -17.62
N ILE A 67 16.80 4.64 -16.46
CA ILE A 67 18.03 5.05 -15.77
C ILE A 67 19.27 4.80 -16.65
N ALA A 68 19.29 3.68 -17.39
CA ALA A 68 20.40 3.36 -18.29
C ALA A 68 20.52 4.33 -19.49
N TYR A 69 19.38 4.86 -19.96
CA TYR A 69 19.34 5.78 -21.11
C TYR A 69 19.52 7.26 -20.73
N VAL A 70 19.11 7.67 -19.52
CA VAL A 70 19.11 9.08 -19.11
C VAL A 70 19.96 9.29 -17.84
N PRO A 71 21.23 9.73 -17.97
CA PRO A 71 22.13 9.93 -16.82
C PRO A 71 21.61 10.97 -15.82
N VAL A 72 20.82 11.94 -16.27
CA VAL A 72 20.20 12.97 -15.41
C VAL A 72 19.22 12.35 -14.41
N VAL A 73 18.45 11.34 -14.81
CA VAL A 73 17.48 10.65 -13.93
C VAL A 73 18.21 9.93 -12.79
N PHE A 74 19.33 9.28 -13.11
CA PHE A 74 20.18 8.65 -12.11
C PHE A 74 20.75 9.66 -11.10
N THR A 75 21.24 10.81 -11.57
CA THR A 75 21.78 11.85 -10.70
C THR A 75 20.73 12.42 -9.76
N VAL A 76 19.51 12.66 -10.23
CA VAL A 76 18.39 13.15 -9.42
C VAL A 76 18.01 12.15 -8.34
N ILE A 77 17.88 10.86 -8.68
CA ILE A 77 17.60 9.79 -7.71
C ILE A 77 18.71 9.70 -6.65
N LYS A 78 19.99 9.81 -7.05
CA LYS A 78 21.12 9.79 -6.11
C LYS A 78 21.15 10.97 -5.12
N VAL A 79 20.59 12.11 -5.49
CA VAL A 79 20.60 13.32 -4.65
C VAL A 79 19.37 13.40 -3.74
N LEU A 80 18.23 12.88 -4.19
CA LEU A 80 16.96 12.88 -3.44
C LEU A 80 16.75 11.62 -2.59
N GLY A 81 17.43 10.52 -2.91
CA GLY A 81 17.36 9.24 -2.21
C GLY A 81 18.08 9.23 -0.87
#